data_AF-A0A941W3T9-F1
#
_entry.id   AF-A0A941W3T9-F1
#
_cell.length_a   1.000
_cell.length_b   1.000
_cell.length_c   1.000
_cell.angle_alpha   90.00
_cell.angle_beta   90.00
_cell.angle_gamma   90.00
#
_symmetry.space_group_name_H-M   'P 1'
#
loop_
_entity.id
_entity.type
_entity.pdbx_description
1 polymer ?
#
loop_
_entity_poly.entity_id
_entity_poly.type
_entity_poly.pdbx_seq_one_letter_code
_entity_poly.pdbx_strand_id
1 'polypeptide(L)'
;MNHHPENSPEIAEIYKELEAELAGIDPGCNACGTCCHFDEFNHVLYASTIETEYIQENVEVPPFDPAQGTCPFLIDNKCTIREHRALGCRVFFCNPAYKETLQEIYEKYYTMIKDLAVKNQTEWIYAPMMKLLKKEYK
;
A
#
# COMPACT_ATOMS: atom_id res chain seq x y z
N MET A 1 10.90 24.48 9.02
CA MET A 1 9.98 24.09 10.10
C MET A 1 9.44 22.74 9.68
N ASN A 2 10.00 21.68 10.26
CA ASN A 2 9.73 20.30 9.84
C ASN A 2 8.41 19.86 10.48
N HIS A 3 7.31 19.99 9.74
CA HIS A 3 6.10 19.26 10.04
C HIS A 3 6.33 17.83 9.58
N HIS A 4 6.87 16.97 10.45
CA HIS A 4 6.67 15.54 10.31
C HIS A 4 5.26 15.29 10.86
N PRO A 5 4.27 14.99 10.02
CA PRO A 5 2.94 14.72 10.50
C PRO A 5 2.99 13.51 11.44
N GLU A 6 2.30 13.64 12.56
CA GLU A 6 1.97 12.61 13.54
C GLU A 6 1.20 11.39 12.97
N ASN A 7 1.11 11.26 11.64
CA ASN A 7 0.38 10.25 10.88
C ASN A 7 1.06 8.86 10.89
N SER A 8 2.39 8.82 10.82
CA SER A 8 3.16 7.57 10.71
C SER A 8 2.92 6.50 11.79
N PRO A 9 2.82 6.83 13.10
CA PRO A 9 2.60 5.81 14.11
C PRO A 9 1.17 5.23 14.08
N GLU A 10 0.15 6.03 13.78
CA GLU A 10 -1.24 5.58 13.80
C GLU A 10 -1.56 4.65 12.63
N ILE A 11 -1.08 4.97 11.42
CA ILE A 11 -1.25 4.09 10.25
C ILE A 11 -0.47 2.79 10.41
N ALA A 12 0.70 2.82 11.07
CA ALA A 12 1.47 1.61 11.36
C ALA A 12 0.70 0.65 12.28
N GLU A 13 -0.04 1.15 13.27
CA GLU A 13 -0.87 0.31 14.14
C GLU A 13 -2.04 -0.32 13.37
N ILE A 14 -2.68 0.41 12.44
CA ILE A 14 -3.69 -0.15 11.54
C ILE A 14 -3.11 -1.29 10.70
N TYR A 15 -1.90 -1.11 10.15
CA TYR A 15 -1.24 -2.15 9.37
C TYR A 15 -0.83 -3.36 10.20
N LYS A 16 -0.44 -3.17 11.45
CA LYS A 16 -0.13 -4.27 12.37
C LYS A 16 -1.37 -5.10 12.69
N GLU A 17 -2.53 -4.46 12.87
CA GLU A 17 -3.82 -5.16 13.03
C GLU A 17 -4.16 -5.97 11.77
N LEU A 18 -4.00 -5.36 10.59
CA LEU A 18 -4.20 -6.02 9.29
C LEU A 18 -3.30 -7.24 9.13
N GLU A 19 -2.02 -7.14 9.46
CA GLU A 19 -1.09 -8.27 9.34
C GLU A 19 -1.46 -9.42 10.29
N ALA A 20 -1.92 -9.11 11.50
CA ALA A 20 -2.40 -10.12 12.43
C ALA A 20 -3.67 -10.84 11.90
N GLU A 21 -4.60 -10.11 11.28
CA GLU A 21 -5.79 -10.67 10.66
C GLU A 21 -5.45 -11.55 9.44
N LEU A 22 -4.57 -11.06 8.56
CA LEU A 22 -4.08 -11.82 7.41
C LEU A 22 -3.33 -13.10 7.82
N ALA A 23 -2.55 -13.04 8.90
CA ALA A 23 -1.84 -14.21 9.43
C ALA A 23 -2.80 -15.30 9.94
N GLY A 24 -3.98 -14.91 10.44
CA GLY A 24 -5.01 -15.87 10.87
C GLY A 24 -5.72 -16.59 9.72
N ILE A 25 -5.75 -15.98 8.53
CA ILE A 25 -6.41 -16.51 7.33
C ILE A 25 -5.43 -17.33 6.48
N ASP A 26 -4.13 -17.04 6.61
CA ASP A 26 -3.02 -17.62 5.84
C ASP A 26 -3.33 -17.77 4.35
N PRO A 27 -3.42 -16.66 3.59
CA PRO A 27 -3.73 -16.71 2.17
C PRO A 27 -2.64 -17.37 1.30
N GLY A 28 -1.56 -17.90 1.90
CA GLY A 28 -0.53 -18.68 1.22
C GLY A 28 0.53 -17.82 0.52
N CYS A 29 1.02 -16.76 1.18
CA CYS A 29 2.05 -15.89 0.62
C CYS A 29 3.46 -16.46 0.85
N ASN A 30 4.04 -17.07 -0.18
CA ASN A 30 5.43 -17.57 -0.13
C ASN A 30 6.49 -16.50 -0.44
N ALA A 31 6.12 -15.21 -0.41
CA ALA A 31 6.98 -14.09 -0.81
C ALA A 31 7.68 -14.28 -2.17
N CYS A 32 7.05 -15.01 -3.09
CA CYS A 32 7.62 -15.36 -4.40
C CYS A 32 7.70 -14.18 -5.39
N GLY A 33 7.07 -13.04 -5.06
CA GLY A 33 7.06 -11.85 -5.91
C GLY A 33 6.08 -11.90 -7.08
N THR A 34 5.50 -13.06 -7.39
CA THR A 34 4.56 -13.22 -8.51
C THR A 34 3.36 -12.29 -8.40
N CYS A 35 2.71 -12.19 -7.24
CA CYS A 35 1.61 -11.23 -7.05
C CYS A 35 2.05 -9.76 -7.02
N CYS A 36 3.35 -9.47 -6.92
CA CYS A 36 3.84 -8.09 -6.89
C CYS A 36 4.01 -7.48 -8.29
N HIS A 37 3.92 -8.29 -9.36
CA HIS A 37 3.93 -7.86 -10.76
C HIS A 37 2.55 -7.38 -11.20
N PHE A 38 2.10 -6.25 -10.66
CA PHE A 38 0.77 -5.71 -10.96
C PHE A 38 0.56 -5.42 -12.45
N ASP A 39 1.61 -5.01 -13.17
CA ASP A 39 1.58 -4.74 -14.60
C ASP A 39 1.32 -6.01 -15.43
N GLU A 40 1.89 -7.17 -15.05
CA GLU A 40 1.62 -8.44 -15.71
C GLU A 40 0.14 -8.87 -15.59
N PHE A 41 -0.55 -8.41 -14.54
CA PHE A 41 -1.98 -8.63 -14.37
C PHE A 41 -2.85 -7.51 -14.97
N ASN A 42 -2.28 -6.47 -15.58
CA ASN A 42 -2.99 -5.23 -15.96
C ASN A 42 -3.70 -4.55 -14.77
N HIS A 43 -3.22 -4.77 -13.54
CA HIS A 43 -3.73 -4.11 -12.35
C HIS A 43 -2.97 -2.81 -12.10
N VAL A 44 -3.71 -1.76 -11.75
CA VAL A 44 -3.13 -0.53 -11.23
C VAL A 44 -3.29 -0.54 -9.72
N LEU A 45 -2.17 -0.43 -9.00
CA LEU A 45 -2.21 -0.28 -7.56
C LEU A 45 -2.62 1.15 -7.21
N TYR A 46 -3.74 1.27 -6.51
CA TYR A 46 -4.19 2.53 -5.91
C TYR A 46 -3.76 2.60 -4.45
N ALA A 47 -3.52 3.82 -3.99
CA ALA A 47 -3.23 4.14 -2.60
C ALA A 47 -3.87 5.49 -2.25
N SER A 48 -3.87 5.82 -0.97
CA SER A 48 -4.19 7.16 -0.49
C SER A 48 -2.93 7.98 -0.19
N THR A 49 -3.09 9.30 -0.12
CA THR A 49 -2.04 10.25 0.28
C THR A 49 -1.36 9.87 1.58
N ILE A 50 -2.12 9.58 2.63
CA ILE A 50 -1.58 9.18 3.95
C ILE A 50 -0.73 7.90 3.86
N GLU A 51 -1.09 6.96 3.00
CA GLU A 51 -0.30 5.74 2.77
C GLU A 51 1.01 6.05 2.02
N THR A 52 0.98 6.96 1.05
CA THR A 52 2.19 7.35 0.31
C THR A 52 3.11 8.25 1.12
N GLU A 53 2.58 9.10 1.99
CA GLU A 53 3.35 9.86 2.97
C GLU A 53 4.06 8.90 3.92
N TYR A 54 3.34 7.91 4.46
CA TYR A 54 3.93 6.85 5.28
C TYR A 54 5.07 6.11 4.57
N ILE A 55 4.93 5.77 3.27
CA ILE A 55 6.02 5.17 2.50
C ILE A 55 7.22 6.12 2.39
N GLN A 56 6.99 7.39 2.03
CA GLN A 56 8.04 8.39 1.81
C GLN A 56 8.79 8.78 3.09
N GLU A 57 8.13 8.67 4.25
CA GLU A 57 8.74 8.94 5.56
C GLU A 57 9.63 7.79 6.04
N ASN A 58 9.33 6.55 5.63
CA ASN A 58 10.04 5.36 6.10
C ASN A 58 11.02 4.79 5.07
N VAL A 59 10.87 5.13 3.78
CA VAL A 59 11.67 4.60 2.69
C VAL A 59 12.05 5.68 1.68
N GLU A 60 13.31 5.66 1.26
CA GLU A 60 13.76 6.40 0.08
C GLU A 60 13.15 5.82 -1.21
N VAL A 61 12.40 6.65 -1.94
CA VAL A 61 11.82 6.26 -3.23
C VAL A 61 12.90 6.38 -4.31
N PRO A 62 13.30 5.27 -4.96
CA PRO A 62 14.29 5.34 -6.02
C PRO A 62 13.69 6.05 -7.26
N PRO A 63 14.52 6.60 -8.17
CA PRO A 63 14.02 7.21 -9.40
C PRO A 63 13.21 6.23 -10.26
N PHE A 64 12.06 6.66 -10.77
CA PHE A 64 11.18 5.81 -11.57
C PHE A 64 10.31 6.61 -12.55
N ASP A 65 9.78 5.91 -13.55
CA ASP A 65 8.79 6.46 -14.49
C ASP A 65 7.39 5.93 -14.14
N PRO A 66 6.43 6.77 -13.72
CA PRO A 66 5.07 6.33 -13.42
C PRO A 66 4.33 5.78 -14.64
N ALA A 67 4.80 6.07 -15.87
CA ALA A 67 4.21 5.56 -17.10
C ALA A 67 4.64 4.13 -17.43
N GLN A 68 5.75 3.63 -16.87
CA GLN A 68 6.20 2.25 -17.08
C GLN A 68 5.30 1.22 -16.40
N GLY A 69 4.53 1.61 -15.38
CA GLY A 69 3.62 0.71 -14.65
C GLY A 69 4.30 -0.26 -13.68
N THR A 70 5.64 -0.39 -13.73
CA THR A 70 6.41 -1.21 -12.78
C THR A 70 6.63 -0.50 -11.46
N CYS A 71 6.47 -1.22 -10.34
CA CYS A 71 6.72 -0.68 -9.01
C CYS A 71 8.23 -0.42 -8.81
N PRO A 72 8.65 0.79 -8.38
CA PRO A 72 10.07 1.11 -8.15
C PRO A 72 10.74 0.29 -7.05
N PHE A 73 9.94 -0.31 -6.18
CA PHE A 73 10.41 -1.12 -5.05
C PHE A 73 10.48 -2.61 -5.37
N LEU A 74 10.17 -3.02 -6.60
CA LEU A 74 10.28 -4.40 -7.05
C LEU A 74 11.68 -4.60 -7.66
N ILE A 75 12.62 -5.08 -6.83
CA ILE A 75 14.00 -5.35 -7.24
C ILE A 75 14.23 -6.85 -7.15
N ASP A 76 14.76 -7.47 -8.21
CA ASP A 76 15.01 -8.91 -8.30
C ASP A 76 13.77 -9.77 -7.92
N ASN A 77 12.59 -9.36 -8.39
CA ASN A 77 11.29 -9.97 -8.05
C ASN A 77 10.92 -9.94 -6.57
N LYS A 78 11.52 -9.06 -5.78
CA LYS A 78 11.22 -8.91 -4.35
C LYS A 78 10.84 -7.47 -4.04
N CYS A 79 9.77 -7.32 -3.28
CA CYS A 79 9.39 -6.02 -2.74
C CYS A 79 10.37 -5.63 -1.62
N THR A 80 11.15 -4.58 -1.84
CA THR A 80 12.14 -4.09 -0.87
C THR A 80 11.53 -3.31 0.28
N ILE A 81 10.26 -2.89 0.15
CA ILE A 81 9.53 -2.12 1.16
C ILE A 81 8.44 -2.92 1.87
N ARG A 82 8.62 -4.25 2.00
CA ARG A 82 7.55 -5.17 2.42
C ARG A 82 6.81 -4.71 3.69
N GLU A 83 7.54 -4.17 4.65
CA GLU A 83 7.03 -3.68 5.94
C GLU A 83 6.29 -2.35 5.83
N HIS A 84 6.55 -1.56 4.79
CA HIS A 84 5.98 -0.22 4.58
C HIS A 84 4.96 -0.18 3.43
N ARG A 85 4.50 -1.33 2.93
CA ARG A 85 3.55 -1.41 1.81
C ARG A 85 2.21 -0.75 2.12
N ALA A 86 1.60 -0.17 1.08
CA ALA A 86 0.21 0.30 1.10
C ALA A 86 -0.79 -0.86 1.28
N LEU A 87 -2.02 -0.55 1.69
CA LEU A 87 -3.10 -1.50 1.94
C LEU A 87 -3.33 -2.43 0.74
N GLY A 88 -3.44 -1.86 -0.47
CA GLY A 88 -3.69 -2.65 -1.69
C GLY A 88 -2.64 -3.74 -1.93
N CYS A 89 -1.37 -3.47 -1.57
CA CYS A 89 -0.29 -4.46 -1.66
C CYS A 89 -0.36 -5.55 -0.59
N ARG A 90 -0.98 -5.26 0.57
CA ARG A 90 -1.07 -6.19 1.70
C ARG A 90 -2.17 -7.22 1.51
N VAL A 91 -3.25 -6.85 0.82
CA VAL A 91 -4.40 -7.73 0.58
C VAL A 91 -4.37 -8.40 -0.80
N PHE A 92 -3.36 -8.15 -1.62
CA PHE A 92 -3.25 -8.77 -2.95
C PHE A 92 -2.41 -10.05 -2.91
N PHE A 93 -3.05 -11.19 -3.16
CA PHE A 93 -2.43 -12.52 -3.17
C PHE A 93 -2.78 -13.28 -4.46
N CYS A 94 -1.89 -14.18 -4.90
CA CYS A 94 -2.11 -15.00 -6.10
C CYS A 94 -3.29 -15.98 -5.97
N ASN A 95 -3.72 -16.29 -4.74
CA ASN A 95 -4.72 -17.31 -4.49
C ASN A 95 -6.15 -16.73 -4.66
N PRO A 96 -6.89 -17.12 -5.71
CA PRO A 96 -8.22 -16.58 -5.96
C PRO A 96 -9.26 -17.04 -4.93
N ALA A 97 -9.00 -18.11 -4.17
CA ALA A 97 -9.95 -18.63 -3.18
C ALA A 97 -10.26 -17.63 -2.06
N TYR A 98 -9.36 -16.68 -1.81
CA TYR A 98 -9.51 -15.66 -0.77
C TYR A 98 -10.00 -14.31 -1.31
N LYS A 99 -10.34 -14.21 -2.61
CA LYS A 99 -10.65 -12.92 -3.24
C LYS A 99 -11.76 -12.15 -2.52
N GLU A 100 -12.85 -12.83 -2.14
CA GLU A 100 -13.98 -12.20 -1.44
C GLU A 100 -13.57 -11.75 -0.04
N THR A 101 -12.94 -12.64 0.74
CA THR A 101 -12.44 -12.32 2.09
C THR A 101 -11.44 -11.16 2.08
N LEU A 102 -10.53 -11.13 1.11
CA LEU A 102 -9.54 -10.06 0.96
C LEU A 102 -10.18 -8.74 0.55
N GLN A 103 -11.29 -8.77 -0.19
CA GLN A 103 -12.06 -7.58 -0.50
C GLN A 103 -12.76 -7.02 0.75
N GLU A 104 -13.36 -7.87 1.58
CA GLU A 104 -13.97 -7.44 2.85
C GLU A 104 -12.92 -6.81 3.79
N ILE A 105 -11.74 -7.44 3.89
CA ILE A 105 -10.59 -6.90 4.63
C ILE A 105 -10.18 -5.56 4.03
N TYR A 106 -10.03 -5.47 2.70
CA TYR A 106 -9.68 -4.22 2.04
C TYR A 106 -10.65 -3.10 2.42
N GLU A 107 -11.96 -3.32 2.31
CA GLU A 107 -12.99 -2.32 2.59
C GLU A 107 -12.99 -1.88 4.07
N LYS A 108 -12.80 -2.84 4.99
CA LYS A 108 -12.67 -2.57 6.43
C LYS A 108 -11.50 -1.63 6.71
N TYR A 109 -10.29 -2.01 6.29
CA TYR A 109 -9.07 -1.24 6.60
C TYR A 109 -8.99 0.06 5.80
N TYR A 110 -9.53 0.09 4.57
CA TYR A 110 -9.66 1.32 3.80
C TYR A 110 -10.48 2.37 4.54
N THR A 111 -11.61 1.96 5.14
CA THR A 111 -12.45 2.85 5.95
C THR A 111 -11.68 3.37 7.16
N MET A 112 -10.94 2.51 7.87
CA MET A 112 -10.12 2.93 9.02
C MET A 112 -9.03 3.94 8.64
N ILE A 113 -8.33 3.73 7.52
CA ILE A 113 -7.29 4.64 7.01
C ILE A 113 -7.92 5.98 6.60
N LYS A 114 -9.11 5.95 5.99
CA LYS A 114 -9.84 7.16 5.62
C LYS A 114 -10.29 7.95 6.84
N ASP A 115 -10.82 7.29 7.86
CA ASP A 115 -11.22 7.93 9.11
C ASP A 115 -10.00 8.54 9.83
N LEU A 116 -8.85 7.87 9.78
CA LEU A 116 -7.57 8.42 10.28
C LEU A 116 -7.18 9.70 9.53
N ALA A 117 -7.23 9.71 8.19
CA ALA A 117 -6.91 10.90 7.42
C ALA A 117 -7.85 12.08 7.76
N VAL A 118 -9.15 11.81 7.94
CA VAL A 118 -10.13 12.82 8.36
C VAL A 118 -9.81 13.35 9.76
N LYS A 119 -9.54 12.46 10.72
CA LYS A 119 -9.18 12.80 12.10
C LYS A 119 -7.94 13.70 12.15
N ASN A 120 -6.94 13.38 11.34
CA ASN A 120 -5.67 14.09 11.29
C ASN A 120 -5.68 15.29 10.33
N GLN A 121 -6.86 15.64 9.78
CA GLN A 121 -7.05 16.73 8.82
C GLN A 121 -6.07 16.67 7.63
N THR A 122 -5.69 15.46 7.25
CA THR A 122 -4.81 15.20 6.10
C THR A 122 -5.65 15.22 4.83
N GLU A 123 -5.11 15.80 3.76
CA GLU A 123 -5.78 15.80 2.46
C GLU A 123 -6.00 14.35 2.00
N TRP A 124 -7.23 14.01 1.64
CA TRP A 124 -7.58 12.66 1.15
C TRP A 124 -7.60 12.63 -0.38
N ILE A 125 -6.53 12.11 -0.99
CA ILE A 125 -6.50 11.80 -2.41
C ILE A 125 -6.31 10.29 -2.55
N TYR A 126 -7.18 9.65 -3.32
CA TYR A 126 -7.08 8.24 -3.65
C TYR A 126 -6.88 8.08 -5.16
N ALA A 127 -5.69 7.59 -5.55
CA ALA A 127 -5.22 7.61 -6.93
C ALA A 127 -4.17 6.50 -7.17
N PRO A 128 -3.70 6.28 -8.41
CA PRO A 128 -2.61 5.34 -8.66
C PRO A 128 -1.36 5.67 -7.84
N MET A 129 -0.83 4.68 -7.10
CA MET A 129 0.33 4.84 -6.19
C MET A 129 1.53 5.49 -6.88
N MET A 130 1.79 5.12 -8.13
CA MET A 130 2.93 5.65 -8.89
C MET A 130 2.80 7.15 -9.17
N LYS A 131 1.59 7.63 -9.48
CA LYS A 131 1.32 9.07 -9.61
C LYS A 131 1.46 9.75 -8.26
N LEU A 132 1.02 9.06 -7.21
CA LEU A 132 1.05 9.62 -5.87
C LEU A 132 2.49 9.86 -5.36
N LEU A 133 3.35 8.86 -5.51
CA LEU A 133 4.76 8.93 -5.08
C LEU A 133 5.57 9.99 -5.84
N LYS A 134 5.26 10.24 -7.12
CA LYS A 134 5.90 11.31 -7.89
C LYS A 134 5.32 12.70 -7.60
N LYS A 135 4.24 12.79 -6.81
CA LYS A 135 3.46 14.00 -6.57
C LYS A 135 2.90 14.62 -7.85
N GLU A 136 2.64 13.78 -8.87
CA GLU A 136 2.01 14.20 -10.12
C GLU A 136 0.48 14.12 -10.00
N TYR A 137 -0.09 15.06 -9.26
CA TYR A 137 -1.54 15.33 -9.25
C TYR A 137 -1.77 16.69 -9.91
N LYS A 138 -2.50 16.69 -11.02
CA LYS A 138 -3.01 17.90 -11.66
C LYS A 138 -4.52 17.87 -11.63
#